data_AF-A0AAN7CI05-F1
#
_entry.id   AF-A0AAN7CI05-F1
#
_cell.length_a   1.000
_cell.length_b   1.000
_cell.length_c   1.000
_cell.angle_alpha   90.00
_cell.angle_beta   90.00
_cell.angle_gamma   90.00
#
_symmetry.space_group_name_H-M   'P 1'
#
loop_
_entity.id
_entity.type
_entity.pdbx_description
1 polymer ?
#
loop_
_entity_poly.entity_id
_entity_poly.type
_entity_poly.pdbx_seq_one_letter_code
_entity_poly.pdbx_strand_id
1 'polypeptide(L)' 'MPRTDIDVGALDLFRDELSAFGVRLVKANVDVAIHLYPGVPHAWEWTALGALVTKRAVNNRLMALMDV' A
#
# COMPACT_ATOMS: atom_id res chain seq x y z
N MET A 1 -1.07 14.60 9.86
CA MET A 1 -0.07 13.80 9.12
C MET A 1 -0.06 14.29 7.67
N PRO A 2 1.04 14.14 6.92
CA PRO A 2 1.07 14.41 5.48
C PRO A 2 0.14 13.46 4.70
N ARG A 3 -0.12 13.75 3.42
CA ARG A 3 -0.74 12.81 2.48
C ARG A 3 0.00 11.47 2.55
N THR A 4 -0.75 10.38 2.68
CA THR A 4 -0.19 9.05 2.99
C THR A 4 -0.60 8.03 1.94
N ASP A 5 0.36 7.31 1.38
CA ASP A 5 0.15 6.15 0.50
C ASP A 5 0.50 4.87 1.27
N ILE A 6 -0.38 3.87 1.23
CA ILE A 6 -0.23 2.61 1.98
C ILE A 6 -0.37 1.43 1.03
N ASP A 7 0.68 0.61 0.95
CA ASP A 7 0.66 -0.68 0.24
C ASP A 7 0.61 -1.84 1.24
N VAL A 8 -0.24 -2.84 0.98
CA VAL A 8 -0.26 -4.06 1.80
C VAL A 8 -0.67 -5.30 0.99
N GLY A 9 -0.05 -6.43 1.29
CA GLY A 9 -0.39 -7.71 0.69
C GLY A 9 -1.63 -8.34 1.33
N ALA A 10 -2.48 -8.99 0.55
CA ALA A 10 -3.71 -9.61 1.06
C ALA A 10 -3.46 -10.84 1.96
N LEU A 11 -2.27 -11.43 1.87
CA LEU A 11 -1.81 -12.53 2.73
C LEU A 11 -0.86 -12.04 3.84
N ASP A 12 -0.70 -10.71 4.00
CA ASP A 12 0.09 -10.12 5.07
C ASP A 12 -0.69 -10.16 6.39
N LEU A 13 -0.02 -10.53 7.48
CA LEU A 13 -0.59 -10.54 8.83
C LEU A 13 -1.02 -9.13 9.29
N PHE A 14 -0.37 -8.09 8.76
CA PHE A 14 -0.65 -6.69 9.09
C PHE A 14 -1.77 -6.08 8.24
N ARG A 15 -2.39 -6.84 7.32
CA ARG A 15 -3.45 -6.34 6.41
C ARG A 15 -4.55 -5.57 7.12
N ASP A 16 -5.11 -6.16 8.17
CA ASP A 16 -6.26 -5.58 8.86
C ASP A 16 -5.85 -4.38 9.73
N GLU A 17 -4.65 -4.42 10.31
CA GLU A 17 -4.07 -3.31 11.07
C GLU A 17 -3.83 -2.08 10.17
N LEU A 18 -3.19 -2.27 9.02
CA LEU A 18 -2.91 -1.21 8.06
C LEU A 18 -4.20 -0.63 7.46
N SER A 19 -5.20 -1.49 7.19
CA SER A 19 -6.53 -1.04 6.75
C SER A 19 -7.20 -0.17 7.81
N ALA A 20 -7.16 -0.59 9.08
CA ALA A 20 -7.71 0.19 10.18
C ALA A 20 -6.96 1.51 10.40
N PHE A 21 -5.64 1.53 10.22
CA PHE A 21 -4.83 2.74 10.29
C PHE A 21 -5.21 3.73 9.18
N GLY A 22 -5.33 3.27 7.94
CA GLY A 22 -5.79 4.12 6.83
C GLY A 22 -7.17 4.72 7.09
N VAL A 23 -8.13 3.94 7.62
CA VAL A 23 -9.44 4.47 8.03
C VAL A 23 -9.32 5.56 9.11
N ARG A 24 -8.42 5.39 10.10
CA ARG A 24 -8.19 6.44 11.12
C ARG A 24 -7.64 7.72 10.50
N LEU A 25 -6.73 7.62 9.54
CA LEU A 25 -6.18 8.78 8.82
C LEU A 25 -7.25 9.51 8.00
N VAL A 26 -8.08 8.77 7.25
CA VAL A 26 -9.21 9.35 6.49
C VAL A 26 -10.17 10.09 7.44
N LYS A 27 -10.52 9.48 8.59
CA LYS A 27 -11.37 10.13 9.60
C LYS A 27 -10.74 11.38 10.22
N ALA A 28 -9.42 11.47 10.22
CA ALA A 28 -8.67 12.66 10.65
C ALA A 28 -8.49 13.68 9.53
N ASN A 29 -9.20 13.53 8.40
CA ASN A 29 -9.16 14.42 7.24
C ASN A 29 -7.76 14.53 6.61
N VAL A 30 -7.00 13.42 6.63
CA VAL A 30 -5.75 13.25 5.89
C VAL A 30 -6.05 12.61 4.54
N ASP A 31 -5.44 13.11 3.47
CA ASP A 31 -5.51 12.47 2.15
C ASP A 31 -4.76 11.13 2.17
N VAL A 32 -5.47 10.05 1.82
CA VAL A 32 -4.94 8.69 1.90
C VAL A 32 -5.27 7.89 0.66
N ALA A 33 -4.28 7.19 0.12
CA ALA A 33 -4.46 6.09 -0.82
C ALA A 33 -4.09 4.76 -0.13
N ILE A 34 -4.92 3.74 -0.29
CA ILE A 34 -4.70 2.40 0.28
C ILE A 34 -4.78 1.36 -0.84
N HIS A 35 -3.71 0.62 -1.04
CA HIS A 35 -3.61 -0.44 -2.03
C HIS A 35 -3.48 -1.81 -1.35
N LEU A 36 -4.49 -2.65 -1.54
CA LEU A 36 -4.50 -4.04 -1.11
C LEU A 36 -4.18 -4.96 -2.29
N TYR A 37 -2.99 -5.58 -2.29
CA TYR A 37 -2.52 -6.43 -3.39
C TYR A 37 -2.92 -7.90 -3.17
N PRO A 38 -3.74 -8.51 -4.05
CA PRO A 38 -4.17 -9.89 -3.90
C PRO A 38 -3.02 -10.91 -4.03
N GLY A 39 -3.08 -11.98 -3.23
CA GLY A 39 -2.25 -13.18 -3.43
C GLY A 39 -0.78 -13.05 -3.02
N VAL A 40 -0.40 -11.97 -2.33
CA VAL A 40 0.99 -11.74 -1.92
C VAL A 40 1.15 -11.62 -0.40
N PRO A 41 2.22 -12.21 0.18
CA PRO A 41 2.51 -12.15 1.61
C PRO A 41 3.24 -10.86 1.98
N HIS A 42 3.64 -10.73 3.24
CA HIS A 42 4.54 -9.68 3.69
C HIS A 42 5.82 -9.61 2.84
N ALA A 43 6.30 -8.39 2.56
CA ALA A 43 7.54 -8.12 1.83
C ALA A 43 7.65 -8.78 0.44
N TRP A 44 6.53 -9.08 -0.23
CA TRP A 44 6.52 -9.69 -1.57
C TRP A 44 7.33 -8.92 -2.61
N GLU A 45 7.39 -7.59 -2.47
CA GLU A 45 8.11 -6.72 -3.41
C GLU A 45 9.61 -7.02 -3.41
N TRP A 46 10.16 -7.50 -2.29
CA TRP A 46 11.58 -7.83 -2.13
C TRP A 46 11.90 -9.25 -2.59
N THR A 47 10.92 -10.14 -2.55
CA THR A 47 11.10 -11.58 -2.85
C THR A 47 10.69 -11.95 -4.28
N ALA A 48 9.87 -11.11 -4.93
CA ALA A 48 9.33 -11.36 -6.27
C ALA A 48 9.40 -10.12 -7.18
N LEU A 49 10.60 -9.55 -7.36
CA LEU A 49 10.83 -8.32 -8.15
C LEU A 49 10.26 -8.37 -9.58
N GLY A 50 10.30 -9.54 -10.22
CA GLY A 50 9.80 -9.73 -11.58
C GLY A 50 8.29 -9.88 -11.71
N ALA A 51 7.58 -10.11 -10.60
CA ALA A 51 6.15 -10.38 -10.61
C ALA A 51 5.35 -9.14 -11.05
N LEU A 52 4.27 -9.35 -11.80
CA LEU A 52 3.41 -8.25 -12.28
C LEU A 52 2.80 -7.44 -11.13
N VAL A 53 2.49 -8.10 -10.01
CA VAL A 53 1.97 -7.44 -8.80
C VAL A 53 3.01 -6.53 -8.15
N THR A 54 4.28 -6.93 -8.11
CA THR A 54 5.39 -6.10 -7.61
C THR A 54 5.61 -4.89 -8.51
N LYS A 55 5.65 -5.08 -9.83
CA LYS A 55 5.78 -3.98 -10.79
C LYS A 55 4.64 -2.97 -10.64
N ARG A 56 3.42 -3.44 -10.42
CA ARG A 56 2.25 -2.58 -10.17
C ARG A 56 2.39 -1.79 -8.87
N ALA A 57 2.77 -2.45 -7.78
CA ALA A 57 2.95 -1.80 -6.48
C ALA A 57 4.00 -0.68 -6.54
N VAL A 58 5.17 -0.98 -7.11
CA VAL A 58 6.24 0.01 -7.30
C VAL A 58 5.78 1.19 -8.17
N ASN A 59 5.03 0.93 -9.25
CA ASN A 59 4.57 1.99 -10.13
C ASN A 59 3.53 2.89 -9.45
N ASN A 60 2.60 2.32 -8.69
CA ASN A 60 1.63 3.09 -7.90
C ASN A 60 2.33 4.01 -6.90
N ARG A 61 3.32 3.49 -6.17
CA ARG A 61 4.12 4.27 -5.22
C ARG A 61 4.88 5.41 -5.88
N LEU A 62 5.48 5.16 -7.05
CA LEU A 62 6.17 6.20 -7.82
C LEU A 62 5.21 7.31 -8.25
N MET A 63 4.02 6.96 -8.74
CA MET A 63 3.00 7.95 -9.11
C MET A 63 2.54 8.76 -7.90
N ALA A 64 2.31 8.11 -6.74
CA ALA A 64 1.93 8.80 -5.51
C ALA A 64 2.98 9.82 -5.03
N LEU A 65 4.28 9.58 -5.30
CA LEU A 65 5.36 10.52 -4.99
C LEU A 65 5.48 11.66 -6.01
N MET A 66 5.06 11.43 -7.25
CA MET A 66 5.15 12.39 -8.35
C MET A 66 3.92 13.30 -8.46
N ASP A 67 2.77 12.83 -7.97
CA ASP A 67 1.52 13.60 -7.89
C ASP A 67 1.63 14.68 -6.78
N VAL A 68 2.30 15.79 -7.10
CA VAL A 68 2.37 17.02 -6.30
C VAL A 68 1.12 17.87 -6.49
#